data_AF-A0A7C6ICF8-F1
#
_entry.id   AF-A0A7C6ICF8-F1
#
_cell.length_a   1.000
_cell.length_b   1.000
_cell.length_c   1.000
_cell.angle_alpha   90.00
_cell.angle_beta   90.00
_cell.angle_gamma   90.00
#
_symmetry.space_group_name_H-M   'P 1'
#
loop_
_entity.id
_entity.type
_entity.pdbx_description
1 polymer ?
#
loop_
_entity_poly.entity_id
_entity_poly.type
_entity_poly.pdbx_seq_one_letter_code
_entity_poly.pdbx_strand_id
1 'polypeptide(L)'
;MNRSRWTTWLALLLVPLLVAGSFLWGTAHADTGLRGVQAAVVNNDEMVEVNGQMMPLGRQFVAELVDSDREQNFHWVLATEEKAAEGLKTGRYAAVVRIPKEFSAAATSFGGDPADARQATIHVETSPVAALDETALGQTIADAAANALNRFLTGEYLKNIYIGFNQMSAQMLEMVDGTAQLADGAGLLADGARQSADGAQELSNGLGMASAGSPLLRAGAAESASGARALADGLGQASAGS
;
A
#
# COMPACT_ATOMS: atom_id res chain seq x y z
N MET A 1 -26.56 80.73 25.05
CA MET A 1 -25.67 79.55 24.84
C MET A 1 -26.20 78.76 23.64
N ASN A 2 -25.53 78.86 22.49
CA ASN A 2 -26.07 78.48 21.18
C ASN A 2 -26.17 76.97 20.97
N ARG A 3 -27.37 76.41 21.20
CA ARG A 3 -27.72 75.00 20.88
C ARG A 3 -27.47 74.61 19.41
N SER A 4 -27.46 75.59 18.49
CA SER A 4 -27.26 75.40 17.05
C SER A 4 -25.82 75.03 16.65
N ARG A 5 -24.78 75.47 17.41
CA ARG A 5 -23.38 75.16 17.05
C ARG A 5 -23.01 73.71 17.36
N TRP A 6 -23.57 73.13 18.41
CA TRP A 6 -23.30 71.74 18.78
C TRP A 6 -23.94 70.74 17.81
N THR A 7 -25.14 71.04 17.30
CA THR A 7 -25.79 70.24 16.26
C THR A 7 -25.02 70.27 14.93
N THR A 8 -24.36 71.38 14.58
CA THR A 8 -23.50 71.46 13.38
C THR A 8 -22.24 70.62 13.53
N TRP A 9 -21.55 70.69 14.67
CA TRP A 9 -20.38 69.84 14.92
C TRP A 9 -20.72 68.35 15.00
N LEU A 10 -21.87 68.03 15.61
CA LEU A 10 -22.41 66.67 15.59
C LEU A 10 -22.67 66.19 14.17
N ALA A 11 -23.39 66.97 13.35
CA ALA A 11 -23.67 66.60 11.97
C ALA A 11 -22.38 66.42 11.13
N LEU A 12 -21.37 67.27 11.35
CA LEU A 12 -20.10 67.24 10.63
C LEU A 12 -19.24 66.02 11.00
N LEU A 13 -19.38 65.48 12.21
CA LEU A 13 -18.78 64.20 12.64
C LEU A 13 -19.61 62.99 12.20
N LEU A 14 -20.93 63.11 12.13
CA LEU A 14 -21.84 62.01 11.88
C LEU A 14 -21.85 61.59 10.40
N VAL A 15 -21.68 62.53 9.47
CA VAL A 15 -21.57 62.24 8.02
C VAL A 15 -20.38 61.31 7.70
N PRO A 16 -19.12 61.61 8.09
CA PRO A 16 -18.00 60.71 7.82
C PRO A 16 -18.11 59.39 8.59
N LEU A 17 -18.74 59.36 9.77
CA LEU A 17 -19.03 58.10 10.49
C LEU A 17 -20.10 57.25 9.78
N LEU A 18 -21.10 57.88 9.15
CA LEU A 18 -22.08 57.18 8.32
C LEU A 18 -21.44 56.62 7.06
N VAL A 19 -20.56 57.39 6.41
CA VAL A 19 -19.82 56.91 5.23
C VAL A 19 -18.88 55.78 5.61
N ALA A 20 -18.07 55.95 6.66
CA ALA A 20 -17.17 54.90 7.16
C ALA A 20 -17.93 53.67 7.64
N GLY A 21 -19.08 53.86 8.32
CA GLY A 21 -19.96 52.78 8.76
C GLY A 21 -20.61 52.05 7.58
N SER A 22 -21.06 52.76 6.55
CA SER A 22 -21.59 52.16 5.32
C SER A 22 -20.52 51.40 4.54
N PHE A 23 -19.29 51.91 4.52
CA PHE A 23 -18.15 51.28 3.88
C PHE A 23 -17.72 50.03 4.65
N LEU A 24 -17.61 50.11 5.98
CA LEU A 24 -17.32 48.97 6.86
C LEU A 24 -18.43 47.92 6.83
N TRP A 25 -19.70 48.33 6.72
CA TRP A 25 -20.81 47.41 6.57
C TRP A 25 -20.75 46.70 5.21
N GLY A 26 -20.51 47.45 4.13
CA GLY A 26 -20.31 46.92 2.79
C GLY A 26 -19.13 45.94 2.70
N THR A 27 -18.00 46.24 3.35
CA THR A 27 -16.82 45.35 3.36
C THR A 27 -17.01 44.14 4.27
N ALA A 28 -17.65 44.29 5.43
CA ALA A 28 -17.97 43.15 6.31
C ALA A 28 -19.03 42.21 5.72
N HIS A 29 -19.85 42.68 4.78
CA HIS A 29 -20.83 41.86 4.05
C HIS A 29 -20.36 41.45 2.65
N ALA A 30 -19.19 41.94 2.19
CA ALA A 30 -18.60 41.51 0.92
C ALA A 30 -18.25 40.01 0.92
N ASP A 31 -18.00 39.42 2.10
CA ASP A 31 -17.79 37.97 2.31
C ASP A 31 -19.04 37.10 2.07
N THR A 32 -20.21 37.71 1.84
CA THR A 32 -21.47 36.96 1.66
C THR A 32 -21.79 36.58 0.21
N GLY A 33 -21.00 37.05 -0.76
CA GLY A 33 -21.25 36.84 -2.19
C GLY A 33 -21.02 35.41 -2.71
N LEU A 34 -20.33 34.56 -1.94
CA LEU A 34 -19.92 33.22 -2.39
C LEU A 34 -20.83 32.10 -1.86
N ARG A 35 -21.50 32.27 -0.71
CA ARG A 35 -22.25 31.22 0.02
C ARG A 35 -23.45 30.61 -0.73
N GLY A 36 -23.78 31.10 -1.92
CA GLY A 36 -24.79 30.54 -2.82
C GLY A 36 -24.25 30.08 -4.17
N VAL A 37 -22.92 30.15 -4.37
CA VAL A 37 -22.26 29.75 -5.61
C VAL A 37 -22.20 28.22 -5.66
N GLN A 38 -22.73 27.65 -6.74
CA GLN A 38 -22.61 26.23 -7.02
C GLN A 38 -21.49 25.99 -8.02
N ALA A 39 -20.63 25.03 -7.73
CA ALA A 39 -19.70 24.45 -8.68
C ALA A 39 -20.22 23.06 -9.06
N ALA A 40 -20.17 22.71 -10.33
CA ALA A 40 -20.57 21.39 -10.78
C ALA A 40 -19.35 20.49 -11.00
N VAL A 41 -19.48 19.21 -10.71
CA VAL A 41 -18.51 18.18 -11.09
C VAL A 41 -19.18 17.19 -12.03
N VAL A 42 -18.54 16.91 -13.16
CA VAL A 42 -18.96 15.88 -14.12
C VAL A 42 -17.89 14.79 -14.12
N ASN A 43 -18.34 13.56 -13.90
CA ASN A 43 -17.45 12.41 -13.88
C ASN A 43 -17.73 11.50 -15.07
N ASN A 44 -16.85 11.54 -16.08
CA ASN A 44 -16.89 10.64 -17.22
C ASN A 44 -15.94 9.45 -17.06
N ASP A 45 -15.17 9.40 -15.97
CA ASP A 45 -14.14 8.39 -15.72
C ASP A 45 -14.65 6.95 -15.82
N GLU A 46 -13.87 6.11 -16.48
CA GLU A 46 -14.07 4.68 -16.54
C GLU A 46 -13.08 4.01 -15.56
N MET A 47 -13.62 3.28 -14.58
CA MET A 47 -12.80 2.56 -13.61
C MET A 47 -11.93 1.51 -14.31
N VAL A 48 -10.70 1.34 -13.81
CA VAL A 48 -9.74 0.40 -14.37
C VAL A 48 -9.41 -0.71 -13.39
N GLU A 49 -8.98 -1.86 -13.90
CA GLU A 49 -8.49 -2.96 -13.08
C GLU A 49 -6.96 -2.91 -12.99
N VAL A 50 -6.42 -2.91 -11.78
CA VAL A 50 -4.98 -2.97 -11.52
C VAL A 50 -4.73 -4.11 -10.55
N ASN A 51 -3.94 -5.11 -10.97
CA ASN A 51 -3.60 -6.28 -10.15
C ASN A 51 -4.81 -7.01 -9.52
N GLY A 52 -5.90 -7.17 -10.30
CA GLY A 52 -7.13 -7.84 -9.82
C GLY A 52 -8.01 -6.98 -8.92
N GLN A 53 -7.65 -5.70 -8.70
CA GLN A 53 -8.44 -4.75 -7.92
C GLN A 53 -9.01 -3.66 -8.82
N MET A 54 -10.30 -3.40 -8.67
CA MET A 54 -10.96 -2.33 -9.38
C MET A 54 -10.64 -0.97 -8.74
N MET A 55 -10.16 -0.03 -9.55
CA MET A 55 -9.69 1.30 -9.16
C MET A 55 -10.62 2.38 -9.74
N PRO A 56 -11.62 2.86 -8.98
CA PRO A 56 -12.56 3.88 -9.45
C PRO A 56 -12.11 5.30 -9.06
N LEU A 57 -10.93 5.71 -9.51
CA LEU A 57 -10.27 6.93 -9.02
C LEU A 57 -11.06 8.19 -9.32
N GLY A 58 -11.76 8.29 -10.45
CA GLY A 58 -12.62 9.44 -10.74
C GLY A 58 -13.77 9.57 -9.75
N ARG A 59 -14.38 8.45 -9.34
CA ARG A 59 -15.46 8.47 -8.31
C ARG A 59 -14.92 8.85 -6.93
N GLN A 60 -13.73 8.38 -6.59
CA GLN A 60 -13.07 8.76 -5.33
C GLN A 60 -12.73 10.26 -5.31
N PHE A 61 -12.23 10.78 -6.43
CA PHE A 61 -11.96 12.22 -6.55
C PHE A 61 -13.23 13.07 -6.45
N VAL A 62 -14.35 12.64 -7.03
CA VAL A 62 -15.66 13.30 -6.81
C VAL A 62 -16.04 13.33 -5.34
N ALA A 63 -15.85 12.22 -4.61
CA ALA A 63 -16.17 12.16 -3.20
C ALA A 63 -15.34 13.16 -2.37
N GLU A 64 -14.05 13.28 -2.67
CA GLU A 64 -13.16 14.26 -2.03
C GLU A 64 -13.56 15.71 -2.33
N LEU A 65 -13.97 16.01 -3.57
CA LEU A 65 -14.47 17.34 -3.93
C LEU A 65 -15.75 17.67 -3.14
N VAL A 66 -16.71 16.75 -3.09
CA VAL A 66 -17.99 16.97 -2.42
C VAL A 66 -17.87 17.02 -0.89
N ASP A 67 -17.00 16.21 -0.26
CA ASP A 67 -16.81 16.25 1.20
C ASP A 67 -16.05 17.50 1.67
N SER A 68 -15.28 18.13 0.76
CA SER A 68 -14.54 19.37 1.04
C SER A 68 -15.43 20.63 1.18
N ASP A 69 -16.75 20.50 1.01
CA ASP A 69 -17.78 21.55 1.23
C ASP A 69 -17.68 22.22 2.61
N ARG A 70 -17.06 21.57 3.62
CA ARG A 70 -16.96 22.12 4.98
C ARG A 70 -15.98 23.29 5.13
N GLU A 71 -15.03 23.47 4.22
CA GLU A 71 -14.00 24.52 4.31
C GLU A 71 -14.11 25.58 3.21
N GLN A 72 -15.02 25.40 2.25
CA GLN A 72 -15.17 26.25 1.07
C GLN A 72 -16.45 27.09 1.16
N ASN A 73 -16.40 28.30 0.63
CA ASN A 73 -17.56 29.20 0.61
C ASN A 73 -18.53 28.90 -0.55
N PHE A 74 -18.46 27.72 -1.20
CA PHE A 74 -19.29 27.33 -2.35
C PHE A 74 -19.61 25.83 -2.30
N HIS A 75 -20.66 25.39 -3.01
CA HIS A 75 -21.20 24.04 -2.93
C HIS A 75 -20.92 23.21 -4.19
N TRP A 76 -20.41 21.99 -4.01
CA TRP A 76 -20.21 21.04 -5.12
C TRP A 76 -21.48 20.24 -5.43
N VAL A 77 -21.84 20.18 -6.72
CA VAL A 77 -23.00 19.42 -7.21
C VAL A 77 -22.56 18.46 -8.32
N LEU A 78 -22.92 17.18 -8.18
CA LEU A 78 -22.73 16.22 -9.27
C LEU A 78 -23.72 16.53 -10.41
N ALA A 79 -23.21 16.73 -11.63
CA ALA A 79 -24.02 17.06 -12.80
C ALA A 79 -23.71 16.12 -13.97
N THR A 80 -24.67 16.01 -14.90
CA THR A 80 -24.40 15.45 -16.23
C THR A 80 -23.76 16.50 -17.13
N GLU A 81 -23.13 16.08 -18.22
CA GLU A 81 -22.50 16.98 -19.19
C GLU A 81 -23.48 18.07 -19.68
N GLU A 82 -24.72 17.67 -19.96
CA GLU A 82 -25.77 18.57 -20.46
C GLU A 82 -26.17 19.60 -19.40
N LYS A 83 -26.39 19.15 -18.15
CA LYS A 83 -26.77 20.02 -17.03
C LYS A 83 -25.65 20.97 -16.64
N ALA A 84 -24.41 20.48 -16.69
CA ALA A 84 -23.22 21.28 -16.41
C ALA A 84 -23.07 22.40 -17.44
N ALA A 85 -23.20 22.09 -18.74
CA ALA A 85 -23.14 23.07 -19.82
C ALA A 85 -24.28 24.10 -19.76
N GLU A 86 -25.52 23.66 -19.47
CA GLU A 86 -26.65 24.58 -19.26
C GLU A 86 -26.42 25.47 -18.03
N GLY A 87 -25.92 24.88 -16.94
CA GLY A 87 -25.67 25.59 -15.70
C GLY A 87 -24.58 26.65 -15.83
N LEU A 88 -23.53 26.40 -16.62
CA LEU A 88 -22.54 27.41 -16.99
C LEU A 88 -23.16 28.55 -17.79
N LYS A 89 -23.97 28.25 -18.81
CA LYS A 89 -24.60 29.27 -19.67
C LYS A 89 -25.58 30.15 -18.90
N THR A 90 -26.30 29.58 -17.95
CA THR A 90 -27.31 30.28 -17.15
C THR A 90 -26.73 30.97 -15.92
N GLY A 91 -25.45 30.76 -15.61
CA GLY A 91 -24.82 31.25 -14.38
C GLY A 91 -25.27 30.49 -13.12
N ARG A 92 -26.02 29.39 -13.27
CA ARG A 92 -26.41 28.49 -12.15
C ARG A 92 -25.17 27.86 -11.53
N TYR A 93 -24.18 27.50 -12.35
CA TYR A 93 -22.88 27.04 -11.90
C TYR A 93 -21.84 28.10 -12.25
N ALA A 94 -21.04 28.51 -11.26
CA ALA A 94 -19.93 29.43 -11.50
C ALA A 94 -18.75 28.72 -12.19
N ALA A 95 -18.59 27.42 -11.95
CA ALA A 95 -17.64 26.60 -12.68
C ALA A 95 -18.10 25.13 -12.79
N VAL A 96 -17.49 24.42 -13.73
CA VAL A 96 -17.63 22.98 -13.93
C VAL A 96 -16.24 22.36 -13.95
N VAL A 97 -16.03 21.34 -13.12
CA VAL A 97 -14.89 20.43 -13.19
C VAL A 97 -15.30 19.16 -13.92
N ARG A 98 -14.59 18.80 -14.99
CA ARG A 98 -14.80 17.57 -15.75
C ARG A 98 -13.65 16.62 -15.56
N ILE A 99 -13.98 15.38 -15.20
CA ILE A 99 -13.06 14.27 -15.06
C ILE A 99 -13.18 13.42 -16.34
N PRO A 100 -12.14 13.37 -17.19
CA PRO A 100 -12.20 12.66 -18.47
C PRO A 100 -12.25 11.14 -18.27
N LYS A 101 -12.64 10.41 -19.33
CA LYS A 101 -12.84 8.95 -19.29
C LYS A 101 -11.60 8.19 -18.88
N GLU A 102 -10.45 8.68 -19.31
CA GLU A 102 -9.13 8.10 -19.12
C GLU A 102 -8.48 8.48 -17.78
N PHE A 103 -9.16 9.22 -16.91
CA PHE A 103 -8.58 9.74 -15.67
C PHE A 103 -7.98 8.62 -14.81
N SER A 104 -8.75 7.56 -14.51
CA SER A 104 -8.28 6.42 -13.74
C SER A 104 -7.16 5.67 -14.45
N ALA A 105 -7.28 5.46 -15.77
CA ALA A 105 -6.26 4.78 -16.57
C ALA A 105 -4.92 5.54 -16.57
N ALA A 106 -4.96 6.86 -16.75
CA ALA A 106 -3.78 7.72 -16.71
C ALA A 106 -3.20 7.75 -15.29
N ALA A 107 -4.05 7.90 -14.27
CA ALA A 107 -3.63 7.95 -12.88
C ALA A 107 -2.94 6.67 -12.43
N THR A 108 -3.33 5.48 -12.92
CA THR A 108 -2.69 4.20 -12.56
C THR A 108 -1.58 3.75 -13.50
N SER A 109 -1.31 4.50 -14.58
CA SER A 109 -0.37 4.09 -15.64
C SER A 109 1.07 3.88 -15.15
N PHE A 110 1.47 4.53 -14.05
CA PHE A 110 2.80 4.37 -13.44
C PHE A 110 3.08 2.95 -12.93
N GLY A 111 2.05 2.13 -12.72
CA GLY A 111 2.19 0.73 -12.29
C GLY A 111 2.58 -0.23 -13.42
N GLY A 112 2.58 0.24 -14.68
CA GLY A 112 2.91 -0.54 -15.87
C GLY A 112 4.31 -0.25 -16.43
N ASP A 113 4.45 -0.30 -17.76
CA ASP A 113 5.68 0.07 -18.44
C ASP A 113 5.95 1.58 -18.26
N PRO A 114 7.18 2.00 -17.88
CA PRO A 114 7.52 3.42 -17.79
C PRO A 114 7.24 4.24 -19.05
N ALA A 115 7.29 3.62 -20.24
CA ALA A 115 7.00 4.27 -21.52
C ALA A 115 5.51 4.64 -21.71
N ASP A 116 4.61 3.96 -21.00
CA ASP A 116 3.16 4.15 -21.08
C ASP A 116 2.61 5.09 -19.99
N ALA A 117 3.50 5.61 -19.13
CA ALA A 117 3.15 6.52 -18.04
C ALA A 117 2.53 7.82 -18.57
N ARG A 118 1.36 8.15 -18.05
CA ARG A 118 0.55 9.30 -18.44
C ARG A 118 0.14 10.11 -17.22
N GLN A 119 0.02 11.42 -17.41
CA GLN A 119 -0.48 12.31 -16.37
C GLN A 119 -2.01 12.35 -16.39
N ALA A 120 -2.64 12.09 -15.25
CA ALA A 120 -4.07 12.34 -15.10
C ALA A 120 -4.34 13.84 -15.09
N THR A 121 -5.33 14.28 -15.86
CA THR A 121 -5.72 15.70 -15.98
C THR A 121 -7.22 15.85 -15.75
N ILE A 122 -7.62 17.05 -15.34
CA ILE A 122 -9.02 17.47 -15.21
C ILE A 122 -9.21 18.78 -15.97
N HIS A 123 -10.43 19.03 -16.43
CA HIS A 123 -10.77 20.27 -17.12
C HIS A 123 -11.67 21.13 -16.24
N VAL A 124 -11.32 22.41 -16.09
CA VAL A 124 -12.12 23.38 -15.33
C VAL A 124 -12.60 24.46 -16.30
N GLU A 125 -13.90 24.68 -16.34
CA GLU A 125 -14.54 25.75 -17.12
C GLU A 125 -15.34 26.66 -16.21
N THR A 126 -15.30 27.97 -16.43
CA THR A 126 -16.04 28.96 -15.64
C THR A 126 -17.18 29.58 -16.43
N SER A 127 -18.22 30.05 -15.73
CA SER A 127 -19.36 30.73 -16.36
C SER A 127 -19.01 32.19 -16.68
N PRO A 128 -19.29 32.67 -17.90
CA PRO A 128 -19.12 34.09 -18.25
C PRO A 128 -20.27 34.98 -17.73
N VAL A 129 -21.33 34.40 -17.16
CA VAL A 129 -22.56 35.11 -16.75
C VAL A 129 -22.59 35.35 -15.24
N ALA A 130 -21.85 34.57 -14.46
CA ALA A 130 -21.66 34.82 -13.04
C ALA A 130 -20.77 36.06 -12.86
N ALA A 131 -21.39 37.24 -12.70
CA ALA A 131 -20.73 38.53 -12.67
C ALA A 131 -19.82 38.71 -11.43
N LEU A 132 -18.59 38.20 -11.47
CA LEU A 132 -17.56 38.37 -10.45
C LEU A 132 -16.19 38.30 -11.15
N ASP A 133 -15.27 39.20 -10.78
CA ASP A 133 -13.92 39.38 -11.33
C ASP A 133 -13.32 38.04 -11.83
N GLU A 134 -13.34 37.84 -13.16
CA GLU A 134 -13.35 36.54 -13.87
C GLU A 134 -12.17 35.60 -13.50
N THR A 135 -11.15 36.13 -12.84
CA THR A 135 -9.92 35.43 -12.50
C THR A 135 -9.93 34.82 -11.10
N ALA A 136 -10.45 35.53 -10.09
CA ALA A 136 -10.30 35.15 -8.68
C ALA A 136 -11.13 33.91 -8.32
N LEU A 137 -12.34 33.80 -8.86
CA LEU A 137 -13.24 32.68 -8.59
C LEU A 137 -12.82 31.40 -9.32
N GLY A 138 -12.44 31.51 -10.59
CA GLY A 138 -11.89 30.40 -11.35
C GLY A 138 -10.61 29.84 -10.71
N GLN A 139 -9.73 30.73 -10.24
CA GLN A 139 -8.54 30.34 -9.47
C GLN A 139 -8.90 29.65 -8.17
N THR A 140 -9.84 30.20 -7.39
CA THR A 140 -10.27 29.58 -6.11
C THR A 140 -10.81 28.17 -6.33
N ILE A 141 -11.61 27.94 -7.38
CA ILE A 141 -12.18 26.62 -7.70
C ILE A 141 -11.09 25.66 -8.23
N ALA A 142 -10.18 26.16 -9.07
CA ALA A 142 -9.04 25.39 -9.53
C ALA A 142 -8.12 24.99 -8.36
N ASP A 143 -7.85 25.90 -7.43
CA ASP A 143 -7.06 25.67 -6.22
C ASP A 143 -7.75 24.68 -5.30
N ALA A 144 -9.08 24.77 -5.12
CA ALA A 144 -9.84 23.80 -4.36
C ALA A 144 -9.74 22.39 -4.97
N ALA A 145 -9.86 22.27 -6.30
CA ALA A 145 -9.71 21.01 -7.01
C ALA A 145 -8.27 20.46 -6.92
N ALA A 146 -7.26 21.33 -7.07
CA ALA A 146 -5.85 20.97 -6.92
C ALA A 146 -5.53 20.52 -5.48
N ASN A 147 -6.06 21.22 -4.48
CA ASN A 147 -5.89 20.87 -3.06
C ASN A 147 -6.58 19.55 -2.72
N ALA A 148 -7.78 19.30 -3.25
CA ALA A 148 -8.47 18.01 -3.10
C ALA A 148 -7.64 16.87 -3.71
N LEU A 149 -7.09 17.08 -4.91
CA LEU A 149 -6.22 16.11 -5.56
C LEU A 149 -4.94 15.87 -4.75
N ASN A 150 -4.33 16.93 -4.22
CA ASN A 150 -3.12 16.81 -3.40
C ASN A 150 -3.39 16.05 -2.09
N ARG A 151 -4.54 16.29 -1.43
CA ARG A 151 -4.96 15.54 -0.23
C ARG A 151 -5.21 14.06 -0.55
N PHE A 152 -5.90 13.78 -1.65
CA PHE A 152 -6.16 12.42 -2.12
C PHE A 152 -4.86 11.65 -2.34
N LEU A 153 -3.89 12.26 -3.06
CA LEU A 153 -2.59 11.64 -3.33
C LEU A 153 -1.71 11.52 -2.07
N THR A 154 -1.69 12.55 -1.22
CA THR A 154 -0.77 12.60 -0.06
C THR A 154 -1.29 11.82 1.15
N GLY A 155 -2.61 11.77 1.35
CA GLY A 155 -3.22 11.17 2.53
C GLY A 155 -3.28 9.65 2.45
N GLU A 156 -4.21 9.14 1.66
CA GLU A 156 -4.50 7.70 1.64
C GLU A 156 -3.54 6.92 0.75
N TYR A 157 -3.17 7.49 -0.40
CA TYR A 157 -2.33 6.79 -1.37
C TYR A 157 -0.87 6.61 -0.87
N LEU A 158 -0.19 7.68 -0.44
CA LEU A 158 1.17 7.57 0.12
C LEU A 158 1.23 6.76 1.41
N LYS A 159 0.21 6.82 2.26
CA LYS A 159 0.12 5.99 3.48
C LYS A 159 0.05 4.50 3.13
N ASN A 160 -0.77 4.13 2.14
CA ASN A 160 -0.86 2.75 1.68
C ASN A 160 0.45 2.26 1.04
N ILE A 161 1.15 3.11 0.28
CA ILE A 161 2.51 2.79 -0.21
C ILE A 161 3.46 2.54 0.97
N TYR A 162 3.46 3.41 1.97
CA TYR A 162 4.36 3.30 3.12
C TYR A 162 4.09 2.02 3.93
N ILE A 163 2.82 1.70 4.18
CA ILE A 163 2.42 0.45 4.82
C ILE A 163 2.86 -0.76 3.98
N GLY A 164 2.62 -0.72 2.66
CA GLY A 164 3.04 -1.77 1.75
C GLY A 164 4.55 -2.00 1.76
N PHE A 165 5.34 -0.92 1.79
CA PHE A 165 6.81 -1.00 1.85
C PHE A 165 7.30 -1.60 3.17
N ASN A 166 6.68 -1.23 4.30
CA ASN A 166 6.99 -1.82 5.59
C ASN A 166 6.63 -3.30 5.66
N GLN A 167 5.47 -3.68 5.09
CA GLN A 167 5.06 -5.08 5.02
C GLN A 167 6.01 -5.90 4.14
N MET A 168 6.41 -5.38 2.97
CA MET A 168 7.39 -6.01 2.10
C MET A 168 8.74 -6.17 2.82
N SER A 169 9.18 -5.16 3.58
CA SER A 169 10.41 -5.22 4.36
C SER A 169 10.34 -6.32 5.43
N ALA A 170 9.21 -6.46 6.12
CA ALA A 170 8.99 -7.52 7.11
C ALA A 170 9.02 -8.93 6.46
N GLN A 171 8.35 -9.10 5.32
CA GLN A 171 8.37 -10.36 4.56
C GLN A 171 9.78 -10.70 4.07
N MET A 172 10.59 -9.69 3.70
CA MET A 172 11.97 -9.90 3.29
C MET A 172 12.85 -10.36 4.47
N LEU A 173 12.63 -9.85 5.68
CA LEU A 173 13.30 -10.34 6.89
C LEU A 173 12.90 -11.78 7.22
N GLU A 174 11.61 -12.12 7.13
CA GLU A 174 11.12 -13.49 7.30
C GLU A 174 11.73 -14.45 6.28
N MET A 175 11.88 -14.01 5.03
CA MET A 175 12.57 -14.78 3.99
C MET A 175 14.04 -15.01 4.35
N VAL A 176 14.75 -14.00 4.85
CA VAL A 176 16.14 -14.15 5.30
C VAL A 176 16.23 -15.19 6.43
N ASP A 177 15.35 -15.12 7.43
CA ASP A 177 15.31 -16.10 8.51
C ASP A 177 15.01 -17.52 7.99
N GLY A 178 14.07 -17.65 7.05
CA GLY A 178 13.77 -18.92 6.39
C GLY A 178 14.96 -19.50 5.62
N THR A 179 15.74 -18.65 4.94
CA THR A 179 16.97 -19.09 4.25
C THR A 179 18.07 -19.53 5.21
N ALA A 180 18.19 -18.88 6.38
CA ALA A 180 19.12 -19.30 7.42
C ALA A 180 18.74 -20.66 8.00
N GLN A 181 17.46 -20.88 8.31
CA GLN A 181 16.96 -22.19 8.77
C GLN A 181 17.18 -23.30 7.73
N LEU A 182 17.02 -22.99 6.44
CA LEU A 182 17.30 -23.94 5.37
C LEU A 182 18.79 -24.30 5.31
N ALA A 183 19.69 -23.32 5.48
CA ALA A 183 21.13 -23.56 5.52
C ALA A 183 21.53 -24.42 6.72
N ASP A 184 20.99 -24.14 7.91
CA ASP A 184 21.21 -24.94 9.11
C ASP A 184 20.71 -26.38 8.92
N GLY A 185 19.51 -26.55 8.36
CA GLY A 185 18.93 -27.86 8.04
C GLY A 185 19.77 -28.65 7.04
N ALA A 186 20.33 -27.99 6.03
CA ALA A 186 21.26 -28.61 5.08
C ALA A 186 22.56 -29.05 5.75
N GLY A 187 23.08 -28.28 6.71
CA GLY A 187 24.22 -28.64 7.55
C GLY A 187 23.95 -29.91 8.38
N LEU A 188 22.81 -29.95 9.08
CA LEU A 188 22.40 -31.12 9.86
C LEU A 188 22.24 -32.38 9.00
N LEU A 189 21.68 -32.24 7.79
CA LEU A 189 21.55 -33.35 6.85
C LEU A 189 22.92 -33.88 6.38
N ALA A 190 23.86 -32.97 6.08
CA ALA A 190 25.22 -33.35 5.69
C ALA A 190 25.95 -34.09 6.82
N ASP A 191 25.78 -33.64 8.06
CA ASP A 191 26.34 -34.28 9.25
C ASP A 191 25.76 -35.68 9.46
N GLY A 192 24.43 -35.82 9.36
CA GLY A 192 23.76 -37.11 9.44
C GLY A 192 24.18 -38.07 8.33
N ALA A 193 24.40 -37.58 7.11
CA ALA A 193 24.90 -38.38 5.99
C ALA A 193 26.32 -38.89 6.26
N ARG A 194 27.21 -38.06 6.83
CA ARG A 194 28.57 -38.48 7.23
C ARG A 194 28.53 -39.53 8.33
N GLN A 195 27.71 -39.33 9.37
CA GLN A 195 27.55 -40.30 10.45
C GLN A 195 27.04 -41.66 9.93
N SER A 196 26.09 -41.63 8.99
CA SER A 196 25.58 -42.84 8.34
C SER A 196 26.67 -43.57 7.54
N ALA A 197 27.50 -42.83 6.81
CA ALA A 197 28.63 -43.40 6.07
C ALA A 197 29.68 -44.03 7.00
N ASP A 198 30.02 -43.36 8.10
CA ASP A 198 30.95 -43.88 9.11
C ASP A 198 30.40 -45.18 9.74
N GLY A 199 29.12 -45.19 10.13
CA GLY A 199 28.47 -46.39 10.67
C GLY A 199 28.41 -47.55 9.68
N ALA A 200 28.21 -47.27 8.38
CA ALA A 200 28.27 -48.29 7.34
C ALA A 200 29.68 -48.88 7.18
N GLN A 201 30.73 -48.05 7.32
CA GLN A 201 32.11 -48.50 7.28
C GLN A 201 32.46 -49.36 8.49
N GLU A 202 32.02 -48.97 9.70
CA GLU A 202 32.18 -49.76 10.91
C GLU A 202 31.50 -51.14 10.79
N LEU A 203 30.26 -51.17 10.30
CA LEU A 203 29.54 -52.40 10.04
C LEU A 203 30.28 -53.31 9.05
N SER A 204 30.77 -52.74 7.95
CA SER A 204 31.57 -53.46 6.94
C SER A 204 32.82 -54.08 7.55
N ASN A 205 33.56 -53.31 8.36
CA ASN A 205 34.74 -53.79 9.07
C ASN A 205 34.39 -54.93 10.05
N GLY A 206 33.29 -54.79 10.80
CA GLY A 206 32.78 -55.82 11.72
C GLY A 206 32.42 -57.12 11.01
N LEU A 207 31.75 -57.03 9.86
CA LEU A 207 31.44 -58.18 9.00
C LEU A 207 32.71 -58.84 8.46
N GLY A 208 33.72 -58.06 8.08
CA GLY A 208 35.04 -58.55 7.67
C GLY A 208 35.73 -59.36 8.78
N MET A 209 35.73 -58.84 10.01
CA MET A 209 36.28 -59.56 11.17
C MET A 209 35.51 -60.83 11.49
N ALA A 210 34.18 -60.80 11.46
CA ALA A 210 33.34 -61.97 11.67
C ALA A 210 33.60 -63.07 10.62
N SER A 211 33.72 -62.66 9.36
CA SER A 211 34.06 -63.55 8.24
C SER A 211 35.44 -64.18 8.41
N ALA A 212 36.44 -63.41 8.87
CA ALA A 212 37.79 -63.92 9.12
C ALA A 212 37.88 -64.84 10.34
N GLY A 213 37.10 -64.58 11.40
CA GLY A 213 37.06 -65.39 12.61
C GLY A 213 36.35 -66.73 12.44
N SER A 214 35.35 -66.82 11.55
CA SER A 214 34.55 -68.03 11.35
C SER A 214 35.38 -69.27 10.94
N PRO A 215 36.34 -69.21 9.99
CA PRO A 215 37.26 -70.31 9.71
C PRO A 215 38.14 -70.71 10.90
N LEU A 216 38.62 -69.75 11.69
CA LEU A 216 39.47 -70.02 12.86
C LEU A 216 38.68 -70.77 13.94
N LEU A 217 37.43 -70.36 14.19
CA LEU A 217 36.54 -71.04 15.12
C LEU A 217 36.26 -72.48 14.68
N ARG A 218 35.98 -72.69 13.38
CA ARG A 218 35.80 -74.03 12.81
C ARG A 218 37.05 -74.89 12.95
N ALA A 219 38.23 -74.33 12.70
CA ALA A 219 39.50 -75.03 12.84
C ALA A 219 39.75 -75.46 14.30
N GLY A 220 39.60 -74.54 15.26
CA GLY A 220 39.76 -74.85 16.68
C GLY A 220 38.74 -75.87 17.19
N ALA A 221 37.50 -75.83 16.70
CA ALA A 221 36.49 -76.84 17.02
C ALA A 221 36.88 -78.24 16.47
N ALA A 222 37.43 -78.31 15.24
CA ALA A 222 37.90 -79.56 14.66
C ALA A 222 39.12 -80.13 15.41
N GLU A 223 40.03 -79.26 15.84
CA GLU A 223 41.20 -79.62 16.66
C GLU A 223 40.78 -80.16 18.03
N SER A 224 39.89 -79.45 18.73
CA SER A 224 39.32 -79.89 20.01
C SER A 224 38.61 -81.25 19.90
N ALA A 225 37.81 -81.46 18.84
CA ALA A 225 37.16 -82.74 18.58
C ALA A 225 38.18 -83.86 18.31
N SER A 226 39.28 -83.57 17.63
CA SER A 226 40.35 -84.53 17.37
C SER A 226 41.11 -84.89 18.66
N GLY A 227 41.44 -83.91 19.50
CA GLY A 227 42.05 -84.15 20.81
C GLY A 227 41.16 -84.97 21.76
N ALA A 228 39.85 -84.72 21.74
CA ALA A 228 38.88 -85.50 22.52
C ALA A 228 38.85 -86.98 22.08
N ARG A 229 38.92 -87.26 20.77
CA ARG A 229 39.03 -88.63 20.25
C ARG A 229 40.32 -89.30 20.69
N ALA A 230 41.46 -88.61 20.56
CA ALA A 230 42.75 -89.15 20.98
C ALA A 230 42.79 -89.48 22.48
N LEU A 231 42.18 -88.65 23.33
CA LEU A 231 42.04 -88.92 24.76
C LEU A 231 41.17 -90.16 25.02
N ALA A 232 40.02 -90.27 24.33
CA ALA A 232 39.14 -91.42 24.46
C ALA A 232 39.85 -92.73 24.04
N ASP A 233 40.59 -92.70 22.93
CA ASP A 233 41.37 -93.83 22.45
C ASP A 233 42.46 -94.24 23.47
N GLY A 234 43.17 -93.25 24.04
CA GLY A 234 44.19 -93.49 25.07
C GLY A 234 43.61 -94.10 26.36
N LEU A 235 42.44 -93.62 26.80
CA LEU A 235 41.73 -94.20 27.94
C LEU A 235 41.26 -95.65 27.66
N GLY A 236 40.82 -95.93 26.43
CA GLY A 236 40.46 -97.28 26.00
C GLY A 236 41.65 -98.25 25.96
N GLN A 237 42.83 -97.76 25.55
CA GLN A 237 44.06 -98.57 25.60
C GLN A 237 44.51 -98.83 27.04
N ALA A 238 44.44 -97.83 27.91
CA ALA A 238 44.81 -97.97 29.32
C ALA A 238 43.92 -98.98 30.05
N SER A 239 42.62 -99.03 29.75
CA SER A 239 41.69 -100.00 30.36
C SER A 239 41.82 -101.41 29.80
N ALA A 240 42.27 -101.58 28.56
CA ALA A 240 42.53 -102.89 27.96
C ALA A 240 43.88 -103.51 28.38
N GLY A 241 44.82 -102.69 28.84
CA GLY A 241 46.16 -103.11 29.28
C GLY A 241 46.30 -103.40 30.78
N SER A 242 45.24 -103.19 31.56
CA SER A 242 45.12 -103.49 33.00
C SER A 242 44.20 -104.68 33.24
#